data_AF-A0A1H6L433-F1
#
_entry.id   AF-A0A1H6L433-F1
#
_cell.length_a   1.000
_cell.length_b   1.000
_cell.length_c   1.000
_cell.angle_alpha   90.00
_cell.angle_beta   90.00
_cell.angle_gamma   90.00
#
_symmetry.space_group_name_H-M   'P 1'
#
loop_
_entity.id
_entity.type
_entity.pdbx_description
1 polymer ?
#
loop_
_entity_poly.entity_id
_entity_poly.type
_entity_poly.pdbx_seq_one_letter_code
_entity_poly.pdbx_strand_id
1 'polypeptide(L)'
;MRPALLVVFASLGVLVVGCSSTIKPEGAAKSVVDLVSEQTGFKPTDVTCPDGVEAKEGTTFECTFTGPEGTEYTANLRVTKVEGDDVEFYIETAPSE
;
A
#
# COMPACT_ATOMS: atom_id res chain seq x y z
N MET A 1 14.26 -4.29 -60.86
CA MET A 1 14.44 -3.26 -59.81
C MET A 1 13.67 -3.76 -58.59
N ARG A 2 14.38 -4.29 -57.59
CA ARG A 2 13.83 -4.92 -56.40
C ARG A 2 13.76 -3.88 -55.27
N PRO A 3 12.65 -3.81 -54.55
CA PRO A 3 12.72 -3.77 -53.09
C PRO A 3 11.92 -4.99 -52.60
N ALA A 4 12.60 -6.12 -52.36
CA ALA A 4 13.13 -6.47 -51.05
C ALA A 4 12.04 -6.46 -49.97
N LEU A 5 11.56 -7.67 -49.66
CA LEU A 5 10.93 -8.03 -48.40
C LEU A 5 11.61 -7.33 -47.23
N LEU A 6 10.83 -6.74 -46.34
CA LEU A 6 11.14 -6.74 -44.91
C LEU A 6 9.87 -7.05 -44.13
N VAL A 7 9.66 -8.35 -43.91
CA VAL A 7 8.91 -8.87 -42.77
C VAL A 7 9.78 -8.59 -41.54
N VAL A 8 9.33 -7.68 -40.67
CA VAL A 8 9.84 -7.62 -39.29
C VAL A 8 8.62 -7.69 -38.38
N PHE A 9 8.33 -8.92 -37.95
CA PHE A 9 7.56 -9.20 -36.74
C PHE A 9 8.33 -8.59 -35.56
N ALA A 10 8.01 -7.35 -35.20
CA ALA A 10 8.47 -6.76 -33.94
C ALA A 10 7.53 -7.21 -32.82
N SER A 11 7.61 -8.50 -32.44
CA SER A 11 7.20 -8.95 -31.12
C SER A 11 8.25 -8.45 -30.13
N LEU A 12 8.23 -7.15 -29.82
CA LEU A 12 8.98 -6.62 -28.70
C LEU A 12 8.09 -6.77 -27.47
N GLY A 13 8.48 -7.74 -26.65
CA GLY A 13 7.81 -8.09 -25.41
C GLY A 13 7.52 -6.85 -24.58
N VAL A 14 6.30 -6.81 -24.06
CA VAL A 14 5.95 -5.95 -22.94
C VAL A 14 6.95 -6.27 -21.84
N LEU A 15 7.94 -5.39 -21.67
CA LEU A 15 8.65 -5.27 -20.41
C LEU A 15 7.58 -4.79 -19.44
N VAL A 16 6.82 -5.73 -18.86
CA VAL A 16 6.22 -5.50 -17.56
C VAL A 16 7.43 -5.37 -16.66
N VAL A 17 7.95 -4.16 -16.57
CA VAL A 17 8.79 -3.73 -15.48
C VAL A 17 7.85 -3.82 -14.29
N GLY A 18 7.79 -5.02 -13.69
CA GLY A 18 7.27 -5.20 -12.37
C GLY A 18 8.23 -4.46 -11.45
N CYS A 19 8.07 -3.13 -11.39
CA CYS A 19 8.55 -2.39 -10.25
C CYS A 19 7.89 -3.09 -9.07
N SER A 20 8.71 -3.78 -8.27
CA SER A 20 8.28 -4.25 -6.96
C SER A 20 8.01 -2.96 -6.18
N SER A 21 6.78 -2.47 -6.27
CA SER A 21 6.31 -1.34 -5.50
C SER A 21 6.24 -1.84 -4.07
N THR A 22 7.32 -1.69 -3.32
CA THR A 22 7.29 -1.92 -1.88
C THR A 22 6.68 -0.67 -1.25
N ILE A 23 5.61 -0.86 -0.47
CA ILE A 23 5.04 0.20 0.35
C ILE A 23 6.05 0.54 1.43
N LYS A 24 6.49 1.80 1.41
CA LYS A 24 7.31 2.34 2.47
C LYS A 24 6.44 2.55 3.71
N PRO A 25 6.95 2.26 4.91
CA PRO A 25 6.17 2.40 6.15
C PRO A 25 5.66 3.83 6.35
N GLU A 26 6.37 4.85 5.87
CA GLU A 26 5.94 6.24 6.01
C GLU A 26 4.71 6.54 5.14
N GLY A 27 4.60 5.89 3.97
CA GLY A 27 3.42 5.98 3.10
C GLY A 27 2.21 5.28 3.73
N ALA A 28 2.39 4.06 4.23
CA ALA A 28 1.34 3.32 4.93
C ALA A 28 0.88 4.05 6.20
N ALA A 29 1.81 4.50 7.05
CA ALA A 29 1.50 5.25 8.26
C ALA A 29 0.74 6.53 7.94
N LYS A 30 1.14 7.25 6.88
CA LYS A 30 0.41 8.45 6.45
C LYS A 30 -1.02 8.14 6.00
N SER A 31 -1.23 7.07 5.22
CA SER A 31 -2.57 6.63 4.82
C SER A 31 -3.43 6.23 6.03
N VAL A 32 -2.86 5.53 7.02
CA VAL A 32 -3.55 5.21 8.28
C VAL A 32 -3.92 6.49 9.02
N VAL A 33 -2.98 7.41 9.19
CA VAL A 33 -3.20 8.68 9.88
C VAL A 33 -4.29 9.48 9.20
N ASP A 34 -4.26 9.61 7.88
CA ASP A 34 -5.24 10.39 7.12
C ASP A 34 -6.63 9.72 7.22
N LEU A 35 -6.75 8.39 7.04
CA LEU A 35 -8.02 7.67 7.19
C LEU A 35 -8.60 7.71 8.61
N VAL A 36 -7.77 7.48 9.63
CA VAL A 36 -8.21 7.54 11.03
C VAL A 36 -8.65 8.97 11.38
N SER A 37 -7.92 9.98 10.89
CA SER A 37 -8.30 11.39 11.07
C SER A 37 -9.63 11.71 10.39
N GLU A 38 -9.86 11.22 9.17
CA GLU A 38 -11.11 11.46 8.44
C GLU A 38 -12.31 10.76 9.09
N GLN A 39 -12.15 9.52 9.56
CA GLN A 39 -13.26 8.74 10.11
C GLN A 39 -13.58 9.06 11.57
N THR A 40 -12.55 9.37 12.37
CA THR A 40 -12.69 9.51 13.83
C THR A 40 -12.41 10.93 14.32
N GLY A 41 -11.82 11.79 13.49
CA GLY A 41 -11.31 13.09 13.91
C GLY A 41 -10.04 13.03 14.78
N PHE A 42 -9.54 11.83 15.08
CA PHE A 42 -8.34 11.59 15.87
C PHE A 42 -7.14 11.39 14.95
N LYS A 43 -6.06 12.13 15.21
CA LYS A 43 -4.81 12.00 14.46
C LYS A 43 -3.76 11.31 15.33
N PRO A 44 -3.57 9.99 15.20
CA PRO A 44 -2.52 9.32 15.95
C PRO A 44 -1.15 9.84 15.49
N THR A 45 -0.30 10.23 16.44
CA THR A 45 1.06 10.75 16.16
C THR A 45 2.14 9.68 16.36
N ASP A 46 1.78 8.55 16.95
CA ASP A 46 2.69 7.47 17.35
C ASP A 46 2.36 6.17 16.60
N VAL A 47 2.07 6.30 15.29
CA VAL A 47 1.78 5.15 14.43
C VAL A 47 3.08 4.48 14.04
N THR A 48 3.25 3.22 14.43
CA THR A 48 4.35 2.38 14.03
C THR A 48 3.84 1.31 13.07
N CYS A 49 4.34 1.30 11.84
CA CYS A 49 4.03 0.29 10.82
C CYS A 49 5.29 -0.49 10.44
N PRO A 50 5.19 -1.78 10.11
CA PRO A 50 6.32 -2.58 9.66
C PRO A 50 6.88 -2.05 8.34
N ASP A 51 8.19 -2.07 8.22
CA ASP A 51 8.90 -1.80 6.98
C ASP A 51 8.68 -2.91 5.95
N GLY A 52 8.80 -2.56 4.66
CA GLY A 52 8.94 -3.55 3.59
C GLY A 52 7.66 -4.27 3.18
N VAL A 53 6.49 -3.70 3.48
CA VAL A 53 5.20 -4.25 3.06
C VAL A 53 5.11 -4.25 1.52
N GLU A 54 4.83 -5.39 0.91
CA GLU A 54 4.63 -5.45 -0.55
C GLU A 54 3.32 -4.73 -0.94
N ALA A 55 3.37 -3.80 -1.91
CA ALA A 55 2.17 -3.17 -2.49
C ALA A 55 1.48 -4.17 -3.42
N LYS A 56 0.82 -5.14 -2.80
CA LYS A 56 0.14 -6.21 -3.51
C LYS A 56 -1.22 -6.40 -2.89
N GLU A 57 -2.21 -6.53 -3.76
CA GLU A 57 -3.57 -6.86 -3.34
C GLU A 57 -3.58 -8.16 -2.52
N GLY A 58 -4.24 -8.11 -1.37
CA GLY A 58 -4.29 -9.18 -0.40
C GLY A 58 -3.19 -9.16 0.66
N THR A 59 -2.16 -8.31 0.55
CA THR A 59 -1.15 -8.16 1.60
C THR A 59 -1.80 -7.61 2.87
N THR A 60 -1.48 -8.24 4.00
CA THR A 60 -1.93 -7.82 5.33
C THR A 60 -0.73 -7.45 6.20
N PHE A 61 -0.86 -6.39 6.98
CA PHE A 61 0.15 -5.94 7.92
C PHE A 61 -0.49 -5.21 9.10
N GLU A 62 0.22 -5.20 10.23
CA GLU A 62 -0.28 -4.64 11.48
C GLU A 62 0.48 -3.37 11.81
N CYS A 63 -0.22 -2.28 12.11
CA CYS A 63 0.36 -1.06 12.66
C CYS A 63 -0.12 -0.87 14.10
N THR A 64 0.73 -0.36 14.97
CA THR A 64 0.36 -0.02 16.35
C THR A 64 0.28 1.49 16.52
N PHE A 65 -0.63 1.96 17.38
CA PHE A 65 -0.75 3.37 17.73
C PHE A 65 -1.44 3.56 19.08
N THR A 66 -1.19 4.71 19.72
CA THR A 66 -1.90 5.07 20.95
C THR A 66 -3.19 5.82 20.62
N GLY A 67 -4.32 5.36 21.17
CA GLY A 67 -5.64 5.98 21.03
C GLY A 67 -5.83 7.20 21.95
N PRO A 68 -6.93 7.96 21.80
CA PRO A 68 -7.20 9.16 22.59
C PRO A 68 -7.38 8.89 24.09
N GLU A 69 -7.76 7.66 24.48
CA GLU A 69 -7.81 7.24 25.87
C GLU A 69 -6.46 6.84 26.49
N GLY A 70 -5.36 6.90 25.72
CA GLY A 70 -4.04 6.46 26.18
C GLY A 70 -3.87 4.93 26.21
N THR A 71 -4.75 4.20 25.53
CA THR A 71 -4.66 2.75 25.32
C THR A 71 -3.96 2.47 23.99
N GLU A 72 -3.11 1.44 23.93
CA GLU A 72 -2.54 0.98 22.67
C GLU A 72 -3.59 0.27 21.82
N TYR A 73 -3.57 0.53 20.52
CA TYR A 73 -4.41 -0.10 19.52
C TYR A 73 -3.56 -0.72 18.43
N THR A 74 -4.03 -1.83 17.90
CA THR A 74 -3.48 -2.47 16.71
C THR A 74 -4.44 -2.24 15.54
N ALA A 75 -3.97 -1.54 14.51
CA ALA A 75 -4.59 -1.44 13.20
C ALA A 75 -4.14 -2.61 12.32
N ASN A 76 -5.05 -3.52 12.02
CA ASN A 76 -4.88 -4.51 10.97
C ASN A 76 -5.22 -3.87 9.63
N LEU A 77 -4.20 -3.72 8.77
CA LEU A 77 -4.37 -3.23 7.41
C LEU A 77 -4.36 -4.38 6.43
N ARG A 78 -5.25 -4.31 5.45
CA ARG A 78 -5.30 -5.22 4.31
C ARG A 78 -5.38 -4.41 3.02
N VAL A 79 -4.44 -4.65 2.12
CA VAL A 79 -4.49 -4.07 0.77
C VAL A 79 -5.64 -4.72 0.01
N THR A 80 -6.66 -3.95 -0.33
CA THR A 80 -7.83 -4.45 -1.07
C THR A 80 -7.73 -4.19 -2.56
N LYS A 81 -6.93 -3.21 -2.98
CA LYS A 81 -6.72 -2.89 -4.39
C LYS A 81 -5.43 -2.12 -4.60
N VAL A 82 -4.78 -2.33 -5.74
CA VAL A 82 -3.61 -1.56 -6.19
C VAL A 82 -3.86 -1.12 -7.64
N GLU A 83 -4.00 0.19 -7.87
CA GLU A 83 -4.19 0.80 -9.18
C GLU A 83 -3.09 1.84 -9.47
N GLY A 84 -2.00 1.39 -10.09
CA GLY A 84 -0.86 2.27 -10.37
C GLY A 84 -0.19 2.75 -9.08
N ASP A 85 -0.35 4.04 -8.78
CA ASP A 85 0.15 4.68 -7.55
C ASP A 85 -0.92 4.73 -6.44
N ASP A 86 -2.19 4.46 -6.77
CA ASP A 86 -3.30 4.44 -5.83
C ASP A 86 -3.43 3.06 -5.18
N VAL A 87 -3.49 3.03 -3.84
CA VAL A 87 -3.64 1.80 -3.07
C VAL A 87 -4.82 1.94 -2.11
N GLU A 88 -5.78 1.03 -2.22
CA GLU A 88 -6.90 0.96 -1.29
C GLU A 88 -6.58 0.01 -0.14
N PHE A 89 -6.88 0.44 1.07
CA PHE A 89 -6.67 -0.32 2.30
C PHE A 89 -7.99 -0.49 3.04
N TYR A 90 -8.22 -1.72 3.48
CA TYR A 90 -9.19 -2.01 4.53
C TYR A 90 -8.48 -1.97 5.87
N ILE A 91 -9.07 -1.27 6.84
CA ILE A 91 -8.47 -1.05 8.16
C ILE A 91 -9.44 -1.55 9.22
N GLU A 92 -8.96 -2.42 10.10
CA GLU A 92 -9.67 -2.87 11.30
C GLU A 92 -8.82 -2.53 12.53
N THR A 93 -9.38 -1.80 13.49
CA THR A 93 -8.67 -1.43 14.72
C THR A 93 -9.23 -2.19 15.91
N ALA A 94 -8.34 -2.70 16.76
CA ALA A 94 -8.68 -3.35 18.02
C ALA A 94 -7.75 -2.90 19.15
N PRO A 95 -8.20 -2.92 20.42
CA PRO A 95 -7.31 -2.69 21.55
C PRO A 95 -6.17 -3.71 21.56
N SER A 96 -4.95 -3.25 21.77
CA SER A 96 -3.81 -4.10 22.07
C SER A 96 -3.90 -4.47 23.55
N GLU A 97 -4.48 -5.63 23.86
CA GLU A 97 -4.69 -6.09 25.25
C GLU A 97 -3.40 -6.28 26.06
#